data_AF-A0AA43FBJ0-F1
#
_entry.id   AF-A0AA43FBJ0-F1
#
_cell.length_a   1.000
_cell.length_b   1.000
_cell.length_c   1.000
_cell.angle_alpha   90.00
_cell.angle_beta   90.00
_cell.angle_gamma   90.00
#
_symmetry.space_group_name_H-M   'P 1'
#
loop_
_entity.id
_entity.type
_entity.pdbx_description
1 polymer ?
#
loop_
_entity_poly.entity_id
_entity_poly.type
_entity_poly.pdbx_seq_one_letter_code
_entity_poly.pdbx_strand_id
1 'polypeptide(L)'
;MDSGTGSIHPNTIQAIRECFEKQFIDIKFSQTIRPTFGFRHGVEKQSWHVVFNEQFLAEHASREELRHFVEHKVIPKVLKNPGKRIQISKWGDITVEEKNPS
;
A
#
# COMPACT_ATOMS: atom_id res chain seq x y z
N MET A 1 23.36 14.15 13.77
CA MET A 1 23.08 15.05 12.64
C MET A 1 22.25 14.27 11.65
N ASP A 2 21.02 14.76 11.42
CA ASP A 2 20.00 14.33 10.47
C ASP A 2 19.77 12.84 10.27
N SER A 3 19.13 12.21 11.25
CA SER A 3 18.22 11.10 10.99
C SER A 3 17.01 11.66 10.24
N GLY A 4 17.17 11.84 8.93
CA GLY A 4 16.11 12.22 8.01
C GLY A 4 15.00 11.18 8.05
N THR A 5 14.08 11.31 8.99
CA THR A 5 12.74 10.75 8.85
C THR A 5 12.10 11.53 7.70
N GLY A 6 12.27 11.01 6.48
CA GLY A 6 11.48 11.43 5.32
C GLY A 6 10.02 11.14 5.64
N SER A 7 9.39 12.07 6.36
CA SER A 7 8.05 11.90 6.89
C SER A 7 7.12 11.84 5.68
N ILE A 8 6.53 10.68 5.44
CA ILE A 8 5.55 10.51 4.38
C ILE A 8 4.44 11.51 4.62
N HIS A 9 4.16 12.35 3.62
CA HIS A 9 3.15 13.38 3.77
C HIS A 9 1.78 12.74 4.05
N PRO A 10 1.00 13.24 5.03
CA PRO A 10 -0.33 12.69 5.32
C PRO A 10 -1.25 12.64 4.10
N ASN A 11 -1.11 13.62 3.19
CA ASN A 11 -1.85 13.67 1.93
C ASN A 11 -1.51 12.52 0.98
N THR A 12 -0.29 12.01 1.01
CA THR A 12 0.13 10.81 0.25
C THR A 12 -0.61 9.59 0.77
N ILE A 13 -0.66 9.41 2.09
CA ILE A 13 -1.40 8.31 2.72
C ILE A 13 -2.90 8.40 2.42
N GLN A 14 -3.45 9.62 2.49
CA GLN A 14 -4.86 9.88 2.20
C GLN A 14 -5.21 9.56 0.73
N ALA A 15 -4.36 9.96 -0.22
CA ALA A 15 -4.59 9.66 -1.64
C ALA A 15 -4.62 8.15 -1.92
N ILE A 16 -3.72 7.37 -1.31
CA ILE A 16 -3.71 5.91 -1.44
C ILE A 16 -4.95 5.30 -0.79
N ARG A 17 -5.31 5.77 0.42
CA ARG A 17 -6.48 5.31 1.16
C ARG A 17 -7.76 5.48 0.32
N GLU A 18 -7.97 6.65 -0.27
CA GLU A 18 -9.13 6.94 -1.12
C GLU A 18 -9.23 5.97 -2.31
N CYS A 19 -8.11 5.57 -2.91
CA CYS A 19 -8.12 4.58 -3.98
C CYS A 19 -8.57 3.20 -3.46
N PHE A 20 -8.11 2.77 -2.28
CA PHE A 20 -8.52 1.50 -1.70
C PHE A 20 -9.97 1.49 -1.21
N GLU A 21 -10.46 2.58 -0.62
CA GLU A 21 -11.84 2.71 -0.12
C GLU A 21 -12.90 2.56 -1.22
N LYS A 22 -12.54 2.78 -2.50
CA LYS A 22 -13.43 2.53 -3.64
C LYS A 22 -13.75 1.04 -3.86
N GLN A 23 -12.88 0.13 -3.40
CA GLN A 23 -12.98 -1.30 -3.71
C GLN A 23 -12.94 -2.22 -2.49
N PHE A 24 -12.43 -1.73 -1.36
CA PHE A 24 -12.22 -2.52 -0.16
C PHE A 24 -12.82 -1.82 1.06
N ILE A 25 -13.04 -2.59 2.12
CA ILE A 25 -13.60 -2.11 3.39
C ILE A 25 -12.56 -2.24 4.52
N ASP A 26 -12.78 -1.49 5.59
CA ASP A 26 -11.93 -1.47 6.79
C ASP A 26 -10.45 -1.16 6.52
N ILE A 27 -10.19 -0.14 5.70
CA ILE A 27 -8.82 0.28 5.39
C ILE A 27 -8.13 0.80 6.65
N LYS A 28 -7.06 0.12 7.05
CA LYS A 28 -6.19 0.50 8.16
C LYS A 28 -4.80 0.79 7.63
N PHE A 29 -4.22 1.91 8.07
CA PHE A 29 -2.84 2.24 7.80
C PHE A 29 -2.01 2.08 9.07
N SER A 30 -0.79 1.54 8.93
CA SER A 30 0.21 1.48 9.99
C SER A 30 1.59 1.75 9.42
N GLN A 31 2.46 2.39 10.21
CA GLN A 31 3.85 2.64 9.85
C GLN A 31 4.78 2.29 11.03
N THR A 32 4.55 1.15 11.68
CA THR A 32 5.39 0.72 12.81
C THR A 32 6.76 0.22 12.34
N ILE A 33 6.81 -0.42 11.17
CA ILE A 33 8.05 -0.94 10.55
C ILE A 33 8.15 -0.49 9.10
N ARG A 34 7.05 -0.61 8.35
CA ARG A 34 6.92 -0.13 6.98
C ARG A 34 5.50 0.40 6.76
N PRO A 35 5.31 1.41 5.89
CA PRO A 35 3.99 1.88 5.49
C PRO A 35 3.16 0.73 4.94
N THR A 36 2.10 0.37 5.66
CA THR A 36 1.29 -0.81 5.37
C THR A 36 -0.17 -0.46 5.41
N PHE A 37 -0.88 -0.77 4.32
CA PHE A 37 -2.33 -0.75 4.24
C PHE A 37 -2.86 -2.16 4.44
N GLY A 38 -3.69 -2.34 5.45
CA GLY A 38 -4.45 -3.56 5.73
C GLY A 38 -5.93 -3.35 5.42
N PHE A 39 -6.58 -4.28 4.73
CA PHE A 39 -8.01 -4.16 4.40
C PHE A 39 -8.67 -5.52 4.11
N ARG A 40 -10.00 -5.52 4.00
CA ARG A 40 -10.85 -6.70 3.74
C ARG A 40 -11.65 -6.53 2.44
N HIS A 41 -12.05 -7.65 1.85
CA HIS A 41 -12.91 -7.72 0.68
C HIS A 41 -14.08 -8.68 0.96
N GLY A 42 -15.22 -8.11 1.34
CA GLY A 42 -16.55 -8.73 1.29
C GLY A 42 -16.83 -9.92 2.21
N VAL A 43 -16.06 -11.02 2.16
CA VAL A 43 -16.55 -12.32 2.63
C VAL A 43 -15.49 -13.25 3.26
N GLU A 44 -14.21 -12.90 3.36
CA GLU A 44 -13.19 -13.82 3.90
C GLU A 44 -12.39 -13.29 5.10
N LYS A 45 -11.91 -14.25 5.92
CA LYS A 45 -10.89 -14.07 6.98
C LYS A 45 -9.50 -13.68 6.44
N GLN A 46 -9.38 -13.46 5.13
CA GLN A 46 -8.12 -13.11 4.47
C GLN A 46 -7.99 -11.58 4.45
N SER A 47 -7.12 -11.05 5.31
CA SER A 47 -6.72 -9.64 5.26
C SER A 47 -5.63 -9.45 4.20
N TRP A 48 -5.78 -8.48 3.31
CA TRP A 48 -4.70 -8.09 2.40
C TRP A 48 -3.78 -7.09 3.08
N HIS A 49 -2.48 -7.28 2.91
CA HIS A 49 -1.47 -6.30 3.31
C HIS A 49 -0.77 -5.78 2.06
N VAL A 50 -0.83 -4.48 1.85
CA VAL A 50 -0.05 -3.77 0.84
C VAL A 50 1.01 -2.95 1.56
N VAL A 51 2.27 -3.31 1.34
CA VAL A 51 3.44 -2.69 1.97
C VAL A 51 4.12 -1.80 0.94
N PHE A 52 4.26 -0.52 1.26
CA PHE A 52 5.01 0.41 0.42
C PHE A 52 6.40 0.63 1.01
N ASN A 53 7.39 0.77 0.13
CA ASN A 53 8.67 1.31 0.52
C ASN A 53 8.52 2.80 0.92
N GLU A 54 9.23 3.22 1.97
CA GLU A 54 9.14 4.60 2.47
C GLU A 54 9.69 5.61 1.46
N GLN A 55 10.81 5.32 0.81
CA GLN A 55 11.39 6.19 -0.22
C GLN A 55 10.46 6.30 -1.42
N PHE A 56 9.81 5.21 -1.82
CA PHE A 56 8.78 5.27 -2.86
C PHE A 56 7.74 6.32 -2.51
N LEU A 57 7.23 6.34 -1.27
CA LEU A 57 6.17 7.29 -0.87
C LEU A 57 6.67 8.72 -0.59
N ALA A 58 7.93 8.87 -0.17
CA ALA A 58 8.53 10.16 0.10
C ALA A 58 8.98 10.87 -1.19
N GLU A 59 9.42 10.11 -2.19
CA GLU A 59 10.02 10.59 -3.43
C GLU A 59 9.08 10.45 -4.64
N HIS A 60 7.91 9.80 -4.49
CA HIS A 60 7.00 9.63 -5.62
C HIS A 60 6.62 10.98 -6.23
N ALA A 61 6.62 11.00 -7.56
CA ALA A 61 6.03 12.07 -8.34
C ALA A 61 4.53 12.22 -7.99
N SER A 62 3.96 13.40 -8.25
CA SER A 62 2.63 13.93 -7.85
C SER A 62 1.55 12.97 -7.29
N ARG A 63 0.63 13.52 -6.48
CA ARG A 63 -0.50 12.74 -5.92
C ARG A 63 -1.32 12.05 -7.01
N GLU A 64 -1.45 12.66 -8.17
CA GLU A 64 -2.16 12.15 -9.34
C GLU A 64 -1.47 10.90 -9.91
N GLU A 65 -0.15 10.93 -10.05
CA GLU A 65 0.64 9.77 -10.50
C GLU A 65 0.58 8.62 -9.49
N LEU A 66 0.60 8.95 -8.19
CA LEU A 66 0.44 7.96 -7.13
C LEU A 66 -0.96 7.30 -7.17
N ARG A 67 -2.02 8.11 -7.30
CA ARG A 67 -3.39 7.59 -7.45
C ARG A 67 -3.49 6.68 -8.67
N HIS A 68 -2.98 7.13 -9.81
CA HIS A 68 -2.97 6.34 -11.04
C HIS A 68 -2.21 5.02 -10.87
N PHE A 69 -1.02 5.05 -10.23
CA PHE A 69 -0.25 3.85 -9.91
C PHE A 69 -1.03 2.88 -9.03
N VAL A 70 -1.66 3.36 -7.96
CA VAL A 70 -2.45 2.50 -7.06
C VAL A 70 -3.63 1.88 -7.79
N GLU A 71 -4.41 2.69 -8.49
CA GLU A 71 -5.64 2.24 -9.18
C GLU A 71 -5.36 1.26 -10.31
N HIS A 72 -4.29 1.48 -11.09
CA HIS A 72 -4.05 0.74 -12.32
C HIS A 72 -3.00 -0.37 -12.18
N LYS A 73 -2.14 -0.32 -11.15
CA LYS A 73 -1.10 -1.35 -10.93
C LYS A 73 -1.31 -2.11 -9.62
N VAL A 74 -1.51 -1.41 -8.50
CA VAL A 74 -1.56 -2.06 -7.18
C VAL A 74 -2.87 -2.80 -6.97
N ILE A 75 -4.02 -2.14 -7.14
CA ILE A 75 -5.32 -2.76 -6.90
C ILE A 75 -5.55 -3.99 -7.79
N PRO A 76 -5.26 -3.97 -9.11
CA PRO A 76 -5.38 -5.16 -9.93
C PRO A 76 -4.48 -6.31 -9.45
N LYS A 77 -3.31 -6.00 -8.88
CA LYS A 77 -2.43 -7.03 -8.31
C LYS A 77 -3.01 -7.62 -7.04
N VAL A 78 -3.57 -6.80 -6.15
CA VAL A 78 -4.26 -7.24 -4.93
C VAL A 78 -5.42 -8.18 -5.28
N LEU A 79 -6.28 -7.78 -6.22
CA LEU A 79 -7.44 -8.59 -6.63
C LEU A 79 -7.05 -9.94 -7.24
N LYS A 80 -5.95 -9.98 -8.01
CA LYS A 80 -5.43 -11.21 -8.62
C LYS A 80 -4.76 -12.16 -7.61
N ASN A 81 -4.45 -11.70 -6.41
CA ASN A 81 -3.67 -12.45 -5.41
C ASN A 81 -4.37 -12.42 -4.04
N PRO A 82 -5.54 -13.08 -3.92
CA PRO A 82 -6.28 -13.13 -2.65
C PRO A 82 -5.42 -13.68 -1.50
N GLY A 83 -5.47 -13.01 -0.35
CA GLY A 83 -4.76 -13.41 0.88
C GLY A 83 -3.23 -13.25 0.86
N LYS A 84 -2.64 -12.85 -0.26
CA LYS A 84 -1.20 -12.61 -0.38
C LYS A 84 -0.82 -11.23 0.13
N ARG A 85 0.46 -11.07 0.46
CA ARG A 85 1.07 -9.77 0.73
C ARG A 85 1.58 -9.19 -0.58
N ILE A 86 1.28 -7.92 -0.82
CA ILE A 86 1.81 -7.16 -1.96
C ILE A 86 2.87 -6.19 -1.43
N GLN A 87 4.07 -6.18 -2.00
CA GLN A 87 5.10 -5.19 -1.65
C GLN A 87 5.44 -4.33 -2.85
N ILE A 88 5.65 -3.03 -2.61
CA ILE A 88 6.07 -2.04 -3.60
C ILE A 88 7.50 -1.61 -3.26
N SER A 89 8.43 -1.82 -4.19
CA SER A 89 9.83 -1.42 -4.07
C SER A 89 10.00 0.10 -4.15
N LYS A 90 11.19 0.62 -3.84
CA LYS A 90 11.51 2.04 -4.04
C LYS A 90 11.36 2.51 -5.49
N TRP A 91 11.42 1.58 -6.45
CA TRP A 91 11.29 1.86 -7.89
C TRP A 91 9.88 1.60 -8.44
N GLY A 92 8.93 1.22 -7.57
CA GLY A 92 7.57 0.89 -7.98
C GLY A 92 7.39 -0.54 -8.50
N ASP A 93 8.39 -1.42 -8.35
CA ASP A 93 8.23 -2.84 -8.66
C ASP A 93 7.27 -3.48 -7.66
N ILE A 94 6.36 -4.32 -8.16
CA ILE A 94 5.33 -4.96 -7.34
C ILE A 94 5.64 -6.45 -7.21
N THR A 95 5.93 -6.89 -5.99
CA THR A 95 6.12 -8.31 -5.65
C THR A 95 4.91 -8.85 -4.90
N VAL A 96 4.69 -10.16 -5.06
CA VAL A 96 3.65 -10.92 -4.34
C VAL A 96 4.36 -11.92 -3.46
N GLU A 97 4.02 -11.94 -2.19
CA GLU A 97 4.59 -12.84 -1.21
C GLU A 97 3.49 -13.64 -0.52
N GLU A 98 3.83 -14.87 -0.14
CA GLU A 98 3.03 -15.60 0.83
C GLU A 98 2.96 -14.81 2.13
N LYS A 99 1.75 -14.68 2.68
CA LYS A 99 1.61 -14.19 4.03
C LYS A 99 2.06 -15.33 4.93
N ASN A 100 3.28 -15.25 5.49
CA ASN A 100 3.74 -16.23 6.46
C ASN A 100 2.64 -16.40 7.52
N PRO A 101 2.17 -17.63 7.79
CA PRO A 101 1.30 -17.87 8.93
C PRO A 101 2.06 -17.40 10.16
N SER A 102 1.43 -16.47 10.87
CA SER A 102 1.90 -15.97 12.15
C SER A 102 1.69 -17.04 13.21
#